data_AF-A0A956KR57-F1
#
_entry.id   AF-A0A956KR57-F1
#
_cell.length_a   1.000
_cell.length_b   1.000
_cell.length_c   1.000
_cell.angle_alpha   90.00
_cell.angle_beta   90.00
_cell.angle_gamma   90.00
#
_symmetry.space_group_name_H-M   'P 1'
#
loop_
_entity.id
_entity.type
_entity.pdbx_description
1 polymer ?
#
loop_
_entity_poly.entity_id
_entity_poly.type
_entity_poly.pdbx_seq_one_letter_code
_entity_poly.pdbx_strand_id
1 'polypeptide(L)'
;MQDQLDSILGLRFDNSFVRELPGDPESRNYRRQVHGACYSRVEPTAVADPSLLAWSPEVAALVGLPEQPDEAQRSELAAILAGARLGPGMEPYAACYGGHQFGNWADQLGDGRAITLGEVLGPTGDRWELQLKGAGPTPYSRRGDGRAVLRSSVR
;
A
#
# COMPACT_ATOMS: atom_id res chain seq x y z
N MET A 1 24.97 -16.60 -14.88
CA MET A 1 24.01 -17.48 -15.56
C MET A 1 23.04 -17.94 -14.49
N GLN A 2 21.80 -17.42 -14.56
CA GLN A 2 20.70 -17.52 -13.58
C GLN A 2 21.02 -16.90 -12.21
N ASP A 3 20.41 -15.81 -11.72
CA ASP A 3 19.03 -15.40 -11.88
C ASP A 3 18.90 -13.90 -12.18
N GLN A 4 18.39 -13.61 -13.38
CA GLN A 4 17.47 -12.50 -13.56
C GLN A 4 16.20 -12.86 -12.74
N LEU A 5 16.11 -12.37 -11.51
CA LEU A 5 14.82 -12.27 -10.81
C LEU A 5 14.09 -11.10 -11.48
N ASP A 6 13.48 -11.40 -12.62
CA ASP A 6 12.90 -10.47 -13.58
C ASP A 6 11.72 -9.69 -12.98
N SER A 7 12.06 -8.51 -12.46
CA SER A 7 11.32 -7.25 -12.30
C SER A 7 10.02 -7.20 -11.48
N ILE A 8 9.91 -6.15 -10.68
CA ILE A 8 8.70 -5.31 -10.68
C ILE A 8 9.00 -3.81 -10.82
N LEU A 9 10.16 -3.47 -11.42
CA LEU A 9 10.89 -2.18 -11.54
C LEU A 9 12.21 -2.10 -10.74
N GLY A 10 12.65 -3.19 -10.10
CA GLY A 10 13.95 -3.24 -9.39
C GLY A 10 13.91 -2.72 -7.95
N LEU A 11 12.73 -2.58 -7.36
CA LEU A 11 12.56 -2.15 -5.97
C LEU A 11 13.10 -3.18 -4.97
N ARG A 12 13.78 -2.69 -3.93
CA ARG A 12 14.31 -3.51 -2.83
C ARG A 12 13.40 -3.41 -1.61
N PHE A 13 12.56 -4.42 -1.39
CA PHE A 13 11.72 -4.51 -0.19
C PHE A 13 12.54 -4.92 1.04
N ASP A 14 12.25 -4.30 2.19
CA ASP A 14 12.78 -4.70 3.50
C ASP A 14 11.68 -5.05 4.51
N ASN A 15 10.52 -4.37 4.48
CA ASN A 15 9.33 -4.69 5.29
C ASN A 15 9.60 -4.83 6.80
N SER A 16 10.45 -3.98 7.37
CA SER A 16 10.75 -3.95 8.81
C SER A 16 9.49 -3.84 9.68
N PHE A 17 8.53 -3.00 9.30
CA PHE A 17 7.29 -2.78 10.05
C PHE A 17 6.53 -4.08 10.29
N VAL A 18 6.37 -4.88 9.24
CA VAL A 18 5.65 -6.15 9.29
C VAL A 18 6.45 -7.23 10.00
N ARG A 19 7.78 -7.25 9.78
CA ARG A 19 8.69 -8.23 10.37
C ARG A 19 8.86 -8.06 11.88
N GLU A 20 8.84 -6.82 12.37
CA GLU A 20 9.26 -6.47 13.73
C GLU A 20 8.10 -6.13 14.66
N LEU A 21 6.94 -5.76 14.13
CA LEU A 21 5.75 -5.42 14.94
C LEU A 21 4.75 -6.57 15.01
N PRO A 22 3.93 -6.64 16.09
CA PRO A 22 2.91 -7.67 16.23
C PRO A 22 1.83 -7.51 15.15
N GLY A 23 1.69 -8.53 14.30
CA GLY A 23 0.62 -8.63 13.31
C GLY A 23 -0.64 -9.27 13.88
N ASP A 24 -1.79 -8.94 13.31
CA ASP A 24 -3.07 -9.56 13.62
C ASP A 24 -3.04 -11.05 13.21
N PRO A 25 -3.34 -11.99 14.12
CA PRO A 25 -3.39 -13.41 13.78
C PRO A 25 -4.59 -13.77 12.88
N GLU A 26 -5.63 -12.95 12.79
CA GLU A 26 -6.76 -13.18 11.90
C GLU A 26 -6.45 -12.74 10.46
N SER A 27 -6.43 -13.69 9.53
CA SER A 27 -6.10 -13.46 8.13
C SER A 27 -7.29 -13.05 7.26
N ARG A 28 -8.53 -13.25 7.71
CA ARG A 28 -9.71 -12.90 6.93
C ARG A 28 -9.95 -11.39 6.94
N ASN A 29 -10.18 -10.84 5.76
CA ASN A 29 -10.53 -9.43 5.60
C ASN A 29 -12.03 -9.21 5.77
N TYR A 30 -12.44 -8.80 6.97
CA TYR A 30 -13.77 -8.30 7.26
C TYR A 30 -13.70 -7.24 8.35
N ARG A 31 -14.67 -6.32 8.36
CA ARG A 31 -14.72 -5.20 9.30
C ARG A 31 -14.87 -5.71 10.74
N ARG A 32 -13.99 -5.30 11.63
CA ARG A 32 -13.99 -5.68 13.05
C ARG A 32 -13.05 -4.79 13.86
N GLN A 33 -13.11 -4.92 15.18
CA GLN A 33 -12.06 -4.40 16.03
C GLN A 33 -10.85 -5.36 16.04
N VAL A 34 -9.65 -4.79 16.06
CA VAL A 34 -8.36 -5.50 16.09
C VAL A 34 -7.70 -5.22 17.44
N HIS A 35 -7.28 -6.23 18.18
CA HIS A 35 -6.65 -6.03 19.49
C HIS A 35 -5.28 -6.71 19.56
N GLY A 36 -4.33 -6.09 20.25
CA GLY A 36 -2.99 -6.66 20.46
C GLY A 36 -2.10 -6.71 19.21
N ALA A 37 -2.46 -5.97 18.14
CA ALA A 37 -1.70 -5.93 16.89
C ALA A 37 -1.53 -4.49 16.39
N CYS A 38 -0.43 -4.27 15.67
CA CYS A 38 -0.09 -3.01 15.00
C CYS A 38 -0.60 -2.95 13.56
N TYR A 39 -0.92 -4.10 12.94
CA TYR A 39 -1.44 -4.17 11.59
C TYR A 39 -2.24 -5.45 11.34
N SER A 40 -2.99 -5.48 10.25
CA SER A 40 -3.61 -6.68 9.68
C SER A 40 -3.07 -6.91 8.28
N ARG A 41 -2.79 -8.15 7.92
CA ARG A 41 -2.47 -8.51 6.51
C ARG A 41 -3.74 -8.35 5.68
N VAL A 42 -3.67 -7.57 4.61
CA VAL A 42 -4.82 -7.31 3.73
C VAL A 42 -4.31 -7.10 2.31
N GLU A 43 -4.84 -7.87 1.37
CA GLU A 43 -4.57 -7.66 -0.05
C GLU A 43 -5.44 -6.53 -0.64
N PRO A 44 -4.90 -5.71 -1.55
CA PRO A 44 -5.69 -4.75 -2.31
C PRO A 44 -6.82 -5.40 -3.11
N THR A 45 -7.94 -4.71 -3.23
CA THR A 45 -9.02 -5.05 -4.15
C THR A 45 -8.82 -4.29 -5.46
N ALA A 46 -8.60 -5.02 -6.55
CA ALA A 46 -8.43 -4.44 -7.88
C ALA A 46 -9.60 -3.52 -8.29
N VAL A 47 -9.32 -2.61 -9.21
CA VAL A 47 -10.32 -1.85 -9.99
C VAL A 47 -10.30 -2.32 -11.44
N ALA A 48 -11.39 -2.09 -12.16
CA ALA A 48 -11.46 -2.39 -13.58
C ALA A 48 -10.63 -1.38 -14.39
N ASP A 49 -9.90 -1.88 -15.38
CA ASP A 49 -9.21 -1.09 -16.41
C ASP A 49 -8.34 0.08 -15.87
N PRO A 50 -7.34 -0.22 -15.02
CA PRO A 50 -6.52 0.82 -14.41
C PRO A 50 -5.60 1.49 -15.45
N SER A 51 -5.47 2.82 -15.36
CA SER A 51 -4.55 3.60 -16.18
C SER A 51 -3.79 4.63 -15.35
N LEU A 52 -2.52 4.86 -15.70
CA LEU A 52 -1.66 5.84 -15.03
C LEU A 52 -1.93 7.25 -15.58
N LEU A 53 -2.59 8.09 -14.78
CA LEU A 53 -2.97 9.46 -15.16
C LEU A 53 -1.86 10.48 -14.91
N ALA A 54 -1.13 10.34 -13.81
CA ALA A 54 -0.08 11.26 -13.40
C ALA A 54 1.05 10.50 -12.69
N TRP A 55 2.25 11.05 -12.74
CA TRP A 55 3.47 10.50 -12.18
C TRP A 55 4.32 11.65 -11.63
N SER A 56 4.94 11.47 -10.47
CA SER A 56 5.93 12.44 -9.94
C SER A 56 7.33 11.85 -10.12
N PRO A 57 8.14 12.42 -11.04
CA PRO A 57 9.55 12.09 -11.20
C PRO A 57 10.36 12.14 -9.90
N GLU A 58 10.09 13.16 -9.08
CA GLU A 58 10.82 13.43 -7.85
C GLU A 58 10.56 12.35 -6.81
N VAL A 59 9.31 11.89 -6.67
CA VAL A 59 8.95 10.80 -5.77
C VAL A 59 9.46 9.46 -6.29
N ALA A 60 9.41 9.24 -7.61
CA ALA A 60 9.95 8.04 -8.24
C ALA A 60 11.45 7.87 -7.91
N ALA A 61 12.22 8.95 -7.96
CA ALA A 61 13.64 8.95 -7.64
C ALA A 61 13.94 8.54 -6.18
N LEU A 62 13.06 8.88 -5.23
CA LEU A 62 13.24 8.50 -3.81
C LEU A 62 13.29 6.99 -3.60
N VAL A 63 12.56 6.25 -4.43
CA VAL A 63 12.44 4.79 -4.34
C VAL A 63 13.20 4.06 -5.45
N GLY A 64 13.92 4.79 -6.31
CA GLY A 64 14.72 4.20 -7.40
C GLY A 64 13.90 3.76 -8.62
N LEU A 65 12.73 4.34 -8.82
CA LEU A 65 11.89 4.13 -10.01
C LEU A 65 12.28 5.10 -11.13
N PRO A 66 11.98 4.76 -12.41
CA PRO A 66 12.31 5.62 -13.54
C PRO A 66 11.59 6.97 -13.46
N GLU A 67 12.31 8.02 -13.86
CA GLU A 67 11.78 9.39 -13.97
C GLU A 67 10.56 9.46 -14.88
N GLN A 68 10.65 8.76 -16.03
CA GLN A 68 9.59 8.65 -17.02
C GLN A 68 9.44 7.17 -17.40
N PRO A 69 8.37 6.49 -16.96
CA PRO A 69 8.13 5.11 -17.35
C PRO A 69 7.73 5.02 -18.83
N ASP A 70 8.30 4.05 -19.55
CA ASP A 70 7.85 3.67 -20.89
C ASP A 70 6.46 3.01 -20.86
N GLU A 71 5.88 2.72 -22.03
CA GLU A 71 4.50 2.20 -22.12
C GLU A 71 4.30 0.86 -21.39
N ALA A 72 5.31 -0.02 -21.43
CA ALA A 72 5.25 -1.31 -20.74
C ALA A 72 5.29 -1.10 -19.22
N GLN A 73 6.20 -0.24 -18.75
CA GLN A 73 6.33 0.13 -17.35
C GLN A 73 5.07 0.85 -16.84
N ARG A 74 4.45 1.72 -17.64
CA ARG A 74 3.19 2.40 -17.29
C ARG A 74 2.05 1.41 -17.07
N SER A 75 1.94 0.40 -17.94
CA SER A 75 0.92 -0.64 -17.82
C SER A 75 1.14 -1.50 -16.56
N GLU A 76 2.39 -1.87 -16.28
CA GLU A 76 2.75 -2.60 -15.07
C GLU A 76 2.52 -1.78 -13.79
N LEU A 77 2.96 -0.53 -13.76
CA LEU A 77 2.72 0.41 -12.67
C LEU A 77 1.23 0.61 -12.42
N ALA A 78 0.42 0.77 -13.47
CA ALA A 78 -1.02 0.90 -13.33
C ALA A 78 -1.63 -0.34 -12.67
N ALA A 79 -1.21 -1.55 -13.07
CA ALA A 79 -1.70 -2.79 -12.46
C ALA A 79 -1.33 -2.89 -10.97
N ILE A 80 -0.10 -2.51 -10.59
CA ILE A 80 0.38 -2.57 -9.20
C ILE A 80 -0.28 -1.49 -8.34
N LEU A 81 -0.22 -0.24 -8.78
CA LEU A 81 -0.70 0.92 -8.02
C LEU A 81 -2.23 0.97 -7.93
N ALA A 82 -2.93 0.20 -8.77
CA ALA A 82 -4.37 -0.02 -8.67
C ALA A 82 -4.74 -1.29 -7.89
N GLY A 83 -3.77 -2.01 -7.34
CA GLY A 83 -4.00 -3.22 -6.53
C GLY A 83 -4.45 -4.44 -7.34
N ALA A 84 -4.20 -4.45 -8.66
CA ALA A 84 -4.52 -5.58 -9.53
C ALA A 84 -3.40 -6.63 -9.62
N ARG A 85 -2.19 -6.29 -9.16
CA ARG A 85 -1.04 -7.20 -9.12
C ARG A 85 -0.18 -6.90 -7.89
N LEU A 86 0.31 -7.96 -7.26
CA LEU A 86 1.36 -7.91 -6.25
C LEU A 86 2.66 -8.46 -6.82
N GLY A 87 3.79 -7.91 -6.38
CA GLY A 87 5.11 -8.31 -6.81
C GLY A 87 5.92 -9.06 -5.78
N PRO A 88 7.06 -9.63 -6.20
CA PRO A 88 8.02 -10.21 -5.28
C PRO A 88 8.42 -9.20 -4.19
N GLY A 89 8.42 -9.66 -2.94
CA GLY A 89 8.78 -8.84 -1.77
C GLY A 89 7.68 -7.94 -1.23
N MET A 90 6.55 -7.78 -1.93
CA MET A 90 5.41 -7.06 -1.37
C MET A 90 4.78 -7.86 -0.22
N GLU A 91 4.45 -7.16 0.85
CA GLU A 91 3.87 -7.71 2.07
C GLU A 91 2.69 -6.86 2.52
N PRO A 92 1.53 -6.97 1.85
CA PRO A 92 0.46 -6.01 2.04
C PRO A 92 -0.15 -6.00 3.45
N TYR A 93 -0.36 -4.81 4.00
CA TYR A 93 -0.98 -4.62 5.30
C TYR A 93 -1.80 -3.32 5.40
N ALA A 94 -2.65 -3.28 6.42
CA ALA A 94 -3.33 -2.07 6.87
C ALA A 94 -3.01 -1.85 8.35
N ALA A 95 -2.58 -0.64 8.72
CA ALA A 95 -2.15 -0.33 10.08
C ALA A 95 -3.34 -0.17 11.04
N CYS A 96 -3.14 -0.59 12.28
CA CYS A 96 -4.07 -0.42 13.39
C CYS A 96 -3.63 0.76 14.26
N TYR A 97 -4.50 1.74 14.42
CA TYR A 97 -4.29 2.88 15.31
C TYR A 97 -5.61 3.41 15.86
N GLY A 98 -5.52 4.28 16.86
CA GLY A 98 -6.65 5.06 17.39
C GLY A 98 -6.30 6.54 17.42
N GLY A 99 -7.27 7.39 17.71
CA GLY A 99 -6.98 8.82 17.78
C GLY A 99 -8.15 9.69 18.22
N HIS A 100 -7.83 10.94 18.55
CA HIS A 100 -8.84 11.96 18.79
C HIS A 100 -9.30 12.57 17.46
N GLN A 101 -10.61 12.62 17.23
CA GLN A 101 -11.22 13.32 16.10
C GLN A 101 -12.14 14.42 16.63
N PHE A 102 -11.95 15.65 16.15
CA PHE A 102 -12.73 16.82 16.57
C PHE A 102 -12.80 16.98 18.11
N GLY A 103 -11.67 16.77 18.80
CA GLY A 103 -11.55 16.90 20.25
C GLY A 103 -12.05 15.72 21.08
N ASN A 104 -12.56 14.65 20.46
CA ASN A 104 -13.10 13.48 21.16
C ASN A 104 -12.29 12.23 20.83
N TRP A 105 -12.05 11.36 21.81
CA TRP A 105 -11.47 10.05 21.57
C TRP A 105 -12.40 9.22 20.68
N ALA A 106 -11.93 8.82 19.50
CA ALA A 106 -12.73 8.13 18.49
C ALA A 106 -12.52 6.60 18.49
N ASP A 107 -11.96 6.07 19.59
CA ASP A 107 -11.56 4.68 19.72
C ASP A 107 -10.62 4.23 18.59
N GLN A 108 -10.78 2.98 18.15
CA GLN A 108 -9.99 2.42 17.07
C GLN A 108 -10.39 3.00 15.72
N LEU A 109 -9.37 3.50 15.04
CA LEU A 109 -9.36 3.88 13.64
C LEU A 109 -8.59 2.79 12.87
N GLY A 110 -7.47 3.15 12.24
CA GLY A 110 -6.72 2.29 11.35
C GLY A 110 -6.91 2.68 9.89
N ASP A 111 -6.15 2.02 9.02
CA ASP A 111 -6.16 2.26 7.59
C ASP A 111 -7.43 1.70 6.96
N GLY A 112 -8.53 2.45 7.09
CA GLY A 112 -9.86 2.00 6.65
C GLY A 112 -10.08 2.00 5.13
N ARG A 113 -9.16 2.57 4.37
CA ARG A 113 -9.19 2.59 2.89
C ARG A 113 -7.80 2.68 2.28
N ALA A 114 -6.77 2.43 3.07
CA ALA A 114 -5.39 2.43 2.63
C ALA A 114 -4.81 1.06 2.89
N ILE A 115 -3.97 0.58 1.97
CA ILE A 115 -3.24 -0.66 2.10
C ILE A 115 -1.82 -0.38 1.67
N THR A 116 -0.87 -0.63 2.55
CA THR A 116 0.55 -0.57 2.28
C THR A 116 0.97 -1.83 1.56
N LEU A 117 1.68 -1.73 0.44
CA LEU A 117 2.23 -2.86 -0.31
C LEU A 117 3.52 -3.40 0.31
N GLY A 118 4.23 -2.57 1.07
CA GLY A 118 5.47 -2.90 1.75
C GLY A 118 6.33 -1.66 1.96
N GLU A 119 7.49 -1.89 2.57
CA GLU A 119 8.53 -0.87 2.76
C GLU A 119 9.71 -1.17 1.85
N VAL A 120 10.16 -0.18 1.10
CA VAL A 120 11.31 -0.28 0.19
C VAL A 120 12.47 0.57 0.68
N LEU A 121 13.69 0.15 0.33
CA LEU A 121 14.89 0.95 0.49
C LEU A 121 15.16 1.71 -0.81
N GLY A 122 15.23 3.04 -0.70
CA GLY A 122 15.61 3.92 -1.79
C GLY A 122 17.10 3.82 -2.14
N PRO A 123 17.54 4.47 -3.23
CA PRO A 123 18.93 4.42 -3.69
C PRO A 123 19.95 4.94 -2.66
N THR A 124 19.51 5.84 -1.76
CA THR A 124 20.31 6.42 -0.67
C THR A 124 20.30 5.57 0.61
N GLY A 125 19.52 4.49 0.65
CA GLY A 125 19.31 3.65 1.82
C GLY A 125 18.17 4.10 2.73
N ASP A 126 17.49 5.21 2.41
CA ASP A 126 16.29 5.66 3.12
C ASP A 126 15.14 4.68 2.92
N ARG A 127 14.28 4.55 3.94
CA ARG A 127 13.12 3.65 3.91
C ARG A 127 11.86 4.41 3.55
N TRP A 128 11.11 3.86 2.62
CA TRP A 128 9.85 4.43 2.14
C TRP A 128 8.73 3.41 2.21
N GLU A 129 7.58 3.84 2.70
CA GLU A 129 6.35 3.06 2.67
C GLU A 129 5.60 3.27 1.34
N LEU A 130 5.25 2.18 0.66
CA LEU A 130 4.44 2.25 -0.57
C LEU A 130 2.96 1.99 -0.25
N GLN A 131 2.21 3.07 -0.01
CA GLN A 131 0.81 2.98 0.43
C GLN A 131 -0.19 3.33 -0.68
N LEU A 132 -1.13 2.42 -0.95
CA LEU A 132 -2.23 2.61 -1.89
C LEU A 132 -3.47 3.14 -1.18
N LYS A 133 -3.91 4.35 -1.53
CA LYS A 133 -5.15 4.95 -1.03
C LYS A 133 -6.32 4.63 -1.96
N GLY A 134 -7.42 4.11 -1.40
CA GLY A 134 -8.57 3.60 -2.14
C GLY A 134 -8.44 2.13 -2.56
N ALA A 135 -7.51 1.41 -1.95
CA ALA A 135 -7.13 0.04 -2.30
C ALA A 135 -8.18 -1.02 -1.92
N GLY A 136 -9.34 -0.64 -1.40
CA GLY A 136 -10.40 -1.56 -1.00
C GLY A 136 -10.63 -1.59 0.51
N PRO A 137 -11.62 -2.36 0.96
CA PRO A 137 -11.96 -2.47 2.36
C PRO A 137 -10.89 -3.22 3.15
N THR A 138 -10.76 -2.86 4.42
CA THR A 138 -9.87 -3.46 5.42
C THR A 138 -10.68 -3.75 6.70
N PRO A 139 -10.11 -4.42 7.70
CA PRO A 139 -10.76 -4.55 9.02
C PRO A 139 -11.16 -3.20 9.63
N TYR A 140 -10.43 -2.14 9.28
CA TYR A 140 -10.57 -0.78 9.81
C TYR A 140 -11.54 0.11 9.01
N SER A 141 -12.17 -0.39 7.93
CA SER A 141 -13.04 0.43 7.08
C SER A 141 -14.28 0.99 7.77
N ARG A 142 -14.63 0.48 8.96
CA ARG A 142 -15.85 0.86 9.69
C ARG A 142 -17.08 0.74 8.77
N ARG A 143 -17.67 1.88 8.37
CA ARG A 143 -18.83 1.92 7.46
C ARG A 143 -18.49 2.28 6.02
N GLY A 144 -17.23 2.61 5.71
CA GLY A 144 -16.77 3.00 4.38
C GLY A 144 -16.58 1.82 3.44
N ASP A 145 -16.62 2.09 2.14
CA ASP A 145 -16.42 1.11 1.05
C ASP A 145 -14.93 0.76 0.81
N GLY A 146 -14.01 1.49 1.43
CA GLY A 146 -12.57 1.30 1.25
C GLY A 146 -12.01 1.94 -0.02
N ARG A 147 -12.78 2.78 -0.73
CA ARG A 147 -12.39 3.38 -2.01
C ARG A 147 -12.04 4.87 -1.88
N ALA A 148 -11.35 5.36 -2.91
CA ALA A 148 -11.09 6.77 -3.13
C ALA A 148 -11.68 7.17 -4.49
N VAL A 149 -12.21 8.39 -4.56
CA VAL A 149 -12.73 8.98 -5.80
C VAL A 149 -11.65 9.83 -6.45
N LEU A 150 -11.66 9.91 -7.79
CA LEU A 150 -10.64 10.64 -8.58
C LEU A 150 -10.38 12.05 -8.06
N ARG A 151 -11.43 12.83 -7.76
CA ARG A 151 -11.30 14.19 -7.22
C ARG A 151 -10.49 14.27 -5.92
N SER A 152 -10.52 13.22 -5.09
CA SER A 152 -9.80 13.14 -3.82
C SER A 152 -8.39 12.57 -3.99
N SER A 153 -8.12 11.88 -5.09
CA SER A 153 -6.79 11.37 -5.42
C SER A 153 -5.92 12.43 -6.09
N VAL A 154 -6.55 13.37 -6.80
CA VAL A 154 -5.85 14.48 -7.49
C VAL A 154 -5.59 15.69 -6.57
N ARG A 155 -6.47 15.94 -5.59
CA ARG A 155 -6.35 17.06 -4.63
C ARG A 155 -5.45 16.72 -3.46
#